data_AF-A0A939H4F5-F1
#
_entry.id   AF-A0A939H4F5-F1
#
_cell.length_a   1.000
_cell.length_b   1.000
_cell.length_c   1.000
_cell.angle_alpha   90.00
_cell.angle_beta   90.00
_cell.angle_gamma   90.00
#
_symmetry.space_group_name_H-M   'P 1'
#
loop_
_entity.id
_entity.type
_entity.pdbx_description
1 polymer ?
#
loop_
_entity_poly.entity_id
_entity_poly.type
_entity_poly.pdbx_seq_one_letter_code
_entity_poly.pdbx_strand_id
1 'polypeptide(L)'
;MISKKIISGIMASLMSIALLAGCTTDSETPETPGETPMETPAEGEEGLELTLEELAEYDGQDGNKAYIAIDGNIYDVTDLPPWSGGVHNDFPAGQDYTEEIREVSPHGLSPIEDLEPVGTIVE
;
A
#
# COMPACT_ATOMS: atom_id res chain seq x y z
N MET A 1 -30.12 -15.71 -40.60
CA MET A 1 -29.32 -14.63 -41.22
C MET A 1 -30.27 -13.53 -41.69
N ILE A 2 -30.49 -12.50 -40.87
CA ILE A 2 -31.00 -11.17 -41.31
C ILE A 2 -30.43 -10.15 -40.33
N SER A 3 -29.84 -9.13 -40.93
CA SER A 3 -29.10 -7.99 -40.42
C SER A 3 -29.87 -7.10 -39.44
N LYS A 4 -29.12 -6.35 -38.60
CA LYS A 4 -29.20 -4.88 -38.53
C LYS A 4 -28.04 -4.31 -37.70
N LYS A 5 -27.32 -3.38 -38.35
CA LYS A 5 -26.18 -2.59 -37.87
C LYS A 5 -26.69 -1.35 -37.15
N ILE A 6 -26.07 -0.95 -36.05
CA ILE A 6 -26.16 0.38 -35.42
C ILE A 6 -24.82 0.58 -34.69
N ILE A 7 -23.77 1.15 -35.29
CA ILE A 7 -23.44 2.58 -35.43
C ILE A 7 -23.78 3.40 -34.17
N SER A 8 -22.80 3.53 -33.28
CA SER A 8 -22.64 4.60 -32.30
C SER A 8 -21.15 4.63 -31.97
N GLY A 9 -20.36 5.68 -32.13
CA GLY A 9 -20.59 7.08 -32.46
C GLY A 9 -19.27 7.75 -32.04
N ILE A 10 -18.34 7.93 -32.98
CA ILE A 10 -17.06 8.60 -32.74
C ILE A 10 -17.37 10.08 -32.54
N MET A 11 -17.22 10.57 -31.31
CA MET A 11 -17.24 12.00 -31.03
C MET A 11 -15.80 12.47 -30.79
N ALA A 12 -15.12 12.78 -31.88
CA ALA A 12 -13.92 13.60 -31.84
C ALA A 12 -14.36 15.06 -31.63
N SER A 13 -13.90 15.69 -30.54
CA SER A 13 -14.00 17.14 -30.37
C SER A 13 -12.60 17.68 -30.07
N LEU A 14 -12.07 18.37 -31.07
CA LEU A 14 -10.81 19.08 -31.06
C LEU A 14 -11.02 20.50 -30.52
N MET A 15 -9.97 20.99 -29.83
CA MET A 15 -9.53 22.40 -29.81
C MET A 15 -10.29 23.38 -28.88
N SER A 16 -9.58 23.91 -27.88
CA SER A 16 -9.07 25.29 -27.93
C SER A 16 -8.40 25.68 -26.60
N ILE A 17 -7.12 26.07 -26.70
CA ILE A 17 -6.37 26.77 -25.65
C ILE A 17 -6.82 28.24 -25.66
N ALA A 18 -7.14 28.81 -24.50
CA ALA A 18 -7.17 30.25 -24.30
C ALA A 18 -6.75 30.59 -22.86
N LEU A 19 -5.57 31.22 -22.76
CA LEU A 19 -5.05 31.87 -21.57
C LEU A 19 -5.91 33.10 -21.24
N LEU A 20 -6.43 33.19 -20.02
CA LEU A 20 -6.90 34.44 -19.44
C LEU A 20 -6.25 34.63 -18.08
N ALA A 21 -5.35 35.61 -18.04
CA ALA A 21 -4.92 36.24 -16.79
C ALA A 21 -6.09 37.06 -16.23
N GLY A 22 -6.49 36.78 -15.00
CA GLY A 22 -7.43 37.59 -14.22
C GLY A 22 -6.83 37.87 -12.85
N CYS A 23 -6.46 39.12 -12.59
CA CYS A 23 -6.18 39.63 -11.25
C CYS A 23 -7.47 40.26 -10.71
N THR A 24 -7.92 39.85 -9.53
CA THR A 24 -8.85 40.62 -8.69
C THR A 24 -8.72 40.16 -7.25
N THR A 25 -8.55 41.14 -6.38
CA THR A 25 -8.22 41.12 -4.95
C THR A 25 -9.46 40.90 -4.07
N ASP A 26 -9.34 40.12 -2.98
CA ASP A 26 -9.85 40.44 -1.61
C ASP A 26 -9.25 39.43 -0.61
N SER A 27 -8.48 39.85 0.41
CA SER A 27 -8.82 39.82 1.86
C SER A 27 -9.78 38.68 2.25
N GLU A 28 -9.55 37.77 3.21
CA GLU A 28 -9.12 37.92 4.61
C GLU A 28 -8.50 36.60 5.17
N THR A 29 -7.59 36.75 6.13
CA THR A 29 -6.87 35.80 7.03
C THR A 29 -7.85 35.00 7.96
N PRO A 30 -7.63 33.72 8.40
CA PRO A 30 -6.42 33.32 9.14
C PRO A 30 -5.83 31.90 8.96
N GLU A 31 -4.50 31.86 8.98
CA GLU A 31 -3.62 30.93 9.70
C GLU A 31 -4.12 29.48 9.91
N THR A 32 -3.68 28.55 9.05
CA THR A 32 -3.16 27.27 9.57
C THR A 32 -1.64 27.32 9.41
N PRO A 33 -0.88 27.43 10.52
CA PRO A 33 0.56 27.51 10.44
C PRO A 33 1.15 26.26 9.80
N GLY A 34 1.87 26.49 8.71
CA GLY A 34 3.15 25.85 8.48
C GLY A 34 3.09 24.37 8.17
N GLU A 35 2.95 24.09 6.88
CA GLU A 35 3.83 23.16 6.18
C GLU A 35 5.21 23.16 6.86
N THR A 36 5.44 22.15 7.69
CA THR A 36 6.81 21.71 7.95
C THR A 36 7.27 21.14 6.61
N PRO A 37 8.35 21.65 5.99
CA PRO A 37 9.01 20.90 4.96
C PRO A 37 9.28 19.54 5.59
N MET A 38 8.65 18.49 5.05
CA MET A 38 9.01 17.14 5.38
C MET A 38 10.45 16.98 4.88
N GLU A 39 11.38 17.37 5.75
CA GLU A 39 12.79 17.13 5.65
C GLU A 39 12.92 15.68 5.20
N THR A 40 13.53 15.47 4.05
CA THR A 40 13.99 14.16 3.63
C THR A 40 15.13 13.76 4.55
N PRO A 41 15.01 12.75 5.42
CA PRO A 41 16.19 12.11 5.97
C PRO A 41 16.51 10.97 5.01
N ALA A 42 17.45 11.22 4.11
CA ALA A 42 18.19 10.13 3.51
C ALA A 42 19.22 9.65 4.54
N GLU A 43 19.24 8.33 4.74
CA GLU A 43 20.32 7.50 5.28
C GLU A 43 20.51 7.46 6.81
N GLY A 44 19.62 6.67 7.42
CA GLY A 44 19.93 5.67 8.45
C GLY A 44 18.85 4.60 8.33
N GLU A 45 19.20 3.38 7.90
CA GLU A 45 18.26 2.25 7.76
C GLU A 45 17.82 1.80 9.16
N GLU A 46 16.98 2.59 9.83
CA GLU A 46 16.23 2.17 11.00
C GLU A 46 14.99 1.45 10.44
N GLY A 47 14.89 0.14 10.68
CA GLY A 47 13.77 -0.68 10.18
C GLY A 47 12.43 -0.20 10.74
N LEU A 48 11.32 -0.58 10.09
CA LEU A 48 9.96 -0.23 10.54
C LEU A 48 9.72 -0.75 11.97
N GLU A 49 9.14 0.06 12.84
CA GLU A 49 8.66 -0.37 14.16
C GLU A 49 7.13 -0.25 14.18
N LEU A 50 6.43 -1.37 14.38
CA LEU A 50 4.96 -1.39 14.43
C LEU A 50 4.45 -2.12 15.66
N THR A 51 3.35 -1.66 16.24
CA THR A 51 2.52 -2.51 17.10
C THR A 51 1.77 -3.55 16.26
N LEU A 52 1.21 -4.58 16.91
CA LEU A 52 0.32 -5.52 16.21
C LEU A 52 -0.94 -4.85 15.65
N GLU A 53 -1.42 -3.77 16.28
CA GLU A 53 -2.56 -2.99 15.78
C GLU A 53 -2.18 -2.25 14.49
N GLU A 54 -1.01 -1.63 14.45
CA GLU A 54 -0.52 -0.96 13.24
C GLU A 54 -0.19 -1.95 12.12
N LEU A 55 0.32 -3.14 12.46
CA LEU A 55 0.55 -4.22 11.49
C LEU A 55 -0.74 -4.59 10.75
N ALA A 56 -1.90 -4.56 11.42
CA ALA A 56 -3.18 -4.96 10.83
C ALA A 56 -3.62 -4.10 9.62
N GLU A 57 -3.08 -2.89 9.48
CA GLU A 57 -3.34 -2.01 8.32
C GLU A 57 -2.55 -2.44 7.07
N TYR A 58 -1.54 -3.30 7.22
CA TYR A 58 -0.71 -3.84 6.14
C TYR A 58 -1.26 -5.16 5.63
N ASP A 59 -2.51 -5.11 5.17
CA ASP A 59 -3.32 -6.27 4.81
C ASP A 59 -3.22 -6.69 3.33
N GLY A 60 -2.48 -5.96 2.50
CA GLY A 60 -2.37 -6.24 1.07
C GLY A 60 -3.61 -5.93 0.23
N GLN A 61 -4.60 -5.24 0.79
CA GLN A 61 -5.84 -4.86 0.13
C GLN A 61 -5.88 -3.36 -0.17
N ASP A 62 -6.75 -2.94 -1.10
CA ASP A 62 -6.95 -1.52 -1.44
C ASP A 62 -5.67 -0.72 -1.79
N GLY A 63 -4.60 -1.41 -2.20
CA GLY A 63 -3.30 -0.82 -2.53
C GLY A 63 -2.32 -0.76 -1.36
N ASN A 64 -2.71 -1.22 -0.17
CA ASN A 64 -1.83 -1.39 0.98
C ASN A 64 -0.78 -2.46 0.70
N LYS A 65 0.36 -2.33 1.40
CA LYS A 65 1.37 -3.37 1.49
C LYS A 65 0.82 -4.57 2.27
N ALA A 66 1.33 -5.77 2.01
CA ALA A 66 1.00 -6.98 2.74
C ALA A 66 2.18 -7.38 3.62
N TYR A 67 2.05 -7.21 4.94
CA TYR A 67 3.09 -7.58 5.91
C TYR A 67 2.64 -8.72 6.81
N ILE A 68 3.59 -9.51 7.29
CA ILE A 68 3.36 -10.50 8.35
C ILE A 68 4.45 -10.37 9.41
N ALA A 69 4.13 -10.73 10.65
CA ALA A 69 5.09 -10.84 11.73
C ALA A 69 5.43 -12.31 12.03
N ILE A 70 6.71 -12.59 12.26
CA ILE A 70 7.21 -13.90 12.70
C ILE A 70 8.34 -13.68 13.70
N ASP A 71 8.18 -14.20 14.91
CA ASP A 71 9.09 -13.99 16.05
C ASP A 71 9.42 -12.51 16.30
N GLY A 72 8.42 -11.64 16.11
CA GLY A 72 8.58 -10.18 16.25
C GLY A 72 9.28 -9.48 15.09
N ASN A 73 9.67 -10.18 14.01
CA ASN A 73 10.20 -9.55 12.80
C ASN A 73 9.10 -9.38 11.75
N ILE A 74 9.09 -8.24 11.06
CA ILE A 74 8.11 -7.91 10.03
C ILE A 74 8.70 -8.23 8.65
N TYR A 75 7.95 -8.95 7.83
CA TYR A 75 8.35 -9.35 6.48
C TYR A 75 7.39 -8.76 5.44
N ASP A 76 7.95 -8.14 4.38
CA ASP A 76 7.17 -7.73 3.21
C ASP A 76 6.86 -8.92 2.31
N VAL A 77 5.59 -9.31 2.25
CA VAL A 77 5.10 -10.40 1.39
C VAL A 77 4.28 -9.90 0.20
N THR A 78 4.22 -8.58 -0.02
CA THR A 78 3.37 -7.92 -1.02
C THR A 78 3.55 -8.49 -2.43
N ASP A 79 4.80 -8.69 -2.82
CA ASP A 79 5.15 -9.11 -4.19
C ASP A 79 5.29 -10.64 -4.31
N LEU A 80 5.01 -11.40 -3.25
CA LEU A 80 5.07 -12.85 -3.27
C LEU A 80 3.77 -13.42 -3.87
N PRO A 81 3.84 -14.19 -4.98
CA PRO A 81 2.64 -14.72 -5.63
C PRO A 81 1.65 -15.48 -4.72
N PRO A 82 2.10 -16.26 -3.70
CA PRO A 82 1.19 -16.93 -2.78
C PRO A 82 0.33 -16.00 -1.90
N TRP A 83 0.71 -14.73 -1.78
CA TRP A 83 0.04 -13.69 -0.97
C TRP A 83 -0.76 -12.69 -1.82
N SER A 84 -0.92 -12.95 -3.12
CA SER A 84 -1.66 -12.09 -4.04
C SER A 84 -3.07 -11.80 -3.52
N GLY A 85 -3.40 -10.52 -3.34
CA GLY A 85 -4.67 -10.08 -2.78
C GLY A 85 -4.70 -10.05 -1.25
N GLY A 86 -3.54 -10.10 -0.61
CA GLY A 86 -3.43 -9.94 0.84
C GLY A 86 -3.75 -11.19 1.64
N VAL A 87 -3.90 -12.35 1.01
CA VAL A 87 -4.29 -13.60 1.69
C VAL A 87 -3.52 -14.78 1.13
N HIS A 88 -2.96 -15.59 2.03
CA HIS A 88 -2.38 -16.89 1.71
C HIS A 88 -3.22 -18.02 2.32
N ASN A 89 -4.00 -18.71 1.47
CA ASN A 89 -5.02 -19.67 1.91
C ASN A 89 -6.08 -19.00 2.82
N ASP A 90 -6.16 -19.39 4.10
CA ASP A 90 -7.07 -18.81 5.09
C ASP A 90 -6.35 -17.79 6.02
N PHE A 91 -5.10 -17.42 5.69
CA PHE A 91 -4.25 -16.52 6.48
C PHE A 91 -4.13 -15.15 5.78
N PRO A 92 -4.88 -14.12 6.22
CA PRO A 92 -4.73 -12.76 5.70
C PRO A 92 -3.41 -12.11 6.18
N ALA A 93 -2.87 -11.17 5.42
CA ALA A 93 -1.75 -10.35 5.88
C ALA A 93 -2.19 -9.42 7.03
N GLY A 94 -1.22 -8.74 7.63
CA GLY A 94 -1.41 -7.84 8.78
C GLY A 94 -1.45 -8.57 10.12
N GLN A 95 -0.86 -9.76 10.23
CA GLN A 95 -0.93 -10.59 11.45
C GLN A 95 0.42 -11.20 11.81
N ASP A 96 0.51 -11.63 13.08
CA ASP A 96 1.60 -12.48 13.57
C ASP A 96 1.25 -13.95 13.32
N TYR A 97 2.14 -14.65 12.60
CA TYR A 97 2.02 -16.08 12.27
C TYR A 97 3.13 -16.94 12.87
N THR A 98 3.73 -16.47 13.96
CA THR A 98 4.76 -17.18 14.73
C THR A 98 4.37 -18.63 15.04
N GLU A 99 3.14 -18.87 15.50
CA GLU A 99 2.69 -20.22 15.86
C GLU A 99 2.26 -21.01 14.62
N GLU A 100 1.44 -20.40 13.76
CA GLU A 100 0.84 -21.03 12.59
C GLU A 100 1.87 -21.51 11.57
N ILE A 101 2.95 -20.74 11.38
CA ILE A 101 4.02 -21.15 10.45
C ILE A 101 4.76 -22.39 10.95
N ARG A 102 4.74 -22.68 12.25
CA ARG A 102 5.40 -23.86 12.85
C ARG A 102 4.48 -25.05 12.96
N GLU A 103 3.21 -24.82 13.29
CA GLU A 103 2.28 -25.87 13.67
C GLU A 103 1.32 -26.29 12.54
N VAL A 104 0.98 -25.35 11.65
CA VAL A 104 -0.05 -25.55 10.62
C VAL A 104 0.54 -25.58 9.21
N SER A 105 1.57 -24.77 8.94
CA SER A 105 2.15 -24.67 7.60
C SER A 105 2.81 -25.99 7.15
N PRO A 106 2.54 -26.46 5.91
CA PRO A 106 3.21 -27.64 5.34
C PRO A 106 4.65 -27.38 4.90
N HIS A 107 5.12 -26.12 4.91
CA HIS A 107 6.47 -25.73 4.47
C HIS A 107 7.31 -25.06 5.57
N GLY A 108 6.74 -24.77 6.73
CA GLY A 108 7.47 -24.16 7.84
C GLY A 108 8.05 -22.80 7.48
N LEU A 109 9.17 -22.46 8.14
CA LEU A 109 9.92 -21.22 7.96
C LEU A 109 10.69 -21.15 6.61
N SER A 110 10.81 -22.24 5.86
CA SER A 110 11.68 -22.29 4.67
C SER A 110 11.47 -21.15 3.66
N PRO A 111 10.23 -20.68 3.37
CA PRO A 111 10.04 -19.58 2.43
C PRO A 111 10.46 -18.19 2.95
N ILE A 112 10.63 -18.03 4.26
CA ILE A 112 10.97 -16.74 4.89
C ILE A 112 12.45 -16.64 5.28
N GLU A 113 13.19 -17.76 5.35
CA GLU A 113 14.60 -17.78 5.77
C GLU A 113 15.50 -16.91 4.87
N ASP A 114 15.12 -16.74 3.60
CA ASP A 114 15.84 -15.91 2.63
C ASP A 114 15.31 -14.46 2.55
N LEU A 115 14.26 -14.12 3.31
CA LEU A 115 13.71 -12.76 3.35
C LEU A 115 14.41 -11.93 4.42
N GLU A 116 14.78 -10.70 4.05
CA GLU A 116 15.28 -9.72 5.01
C GLU A 116 14.08 -9.04 5.70
N PRO A 117 14.04 -9.00 7.04
CA PRO A 117 13.01 -8.26 7.75
C PRO A 117 13.02 -6.78 7.36
N VAL A 118 11.83 -6.21 7.17
CA VAL A 118 11.64 -4.78 6.91
C VAL A 118 11.42 -3.99 8.20
N GLY A 119 11.30 -4.68 9.34
CA GLY A 119 11.01 -4.07 10.62
C GLY A 119 10.81 -5.06 11.75
N THR A 120 10.34 -4.57 12.88
CA THR A 120 10.06 -5.33 14.10
C THR A 120 8.78 -4.89 14.78
N ILE A 121 8.19 -5.81 15.55
CA ILE A 121 7.04 -5.53 16.42
C ILE A 121 7.52 -4.87 17.71
N VAL A 122 6.84 -3.78 18.11
CA VAL A 122 7.08 -3.03 19.36
C VAL A 122 5.80 -2.97 20.21
N GLU A 123 5.97 -2.91 21.54
CA GLU A 123 4.88 -2.87 22.53
C GLU A 123 4.42 -1.45 22.90
#